data_AF-A0A1G0YKJ2-F1
#
_entry.id   AF-A0A1G0YKJ2-F1
#
_cell.length_a   1.000
_cell.length_b   1.000
_cell.length_c   1.000
_cell.angle_alpha   90.00
_cell.angle_beta   90.00
_cell.angle_gamma   90.00
#
_symmetry.space_group_name_H-M   'P 1'
#
loop_
_entity.id
_entity.type
_entity.pdbx_description
1 polymer ?
#
loop_
_entity_poly.entity_id
_entity_poly.type
_entity_poly.pdbx_seq_one_letter_code
_entity_poly.pdbx_strand_id
1 'polypeptide(L)' 'MGWTNILFWIAIVMLVDAAIGLWGANVWQKLAPRFPIQRIALIEAAAALLLLTMYFVLKH' A
#
# COMPACT_ATOMS: atom_id res chain seq x y z
N MET A 1 4.63 22.34 4.99
CA MET A 1 4.83 20.89 4.79
C MET A 1 5.45 20.68 3.42
N GLY A 2 6.66 20.11 3.34
CA GLY A 2 7.30 19.85 2.05
C GLY A 2 6.65 18.67 1.32
N TRP A 3 6.74 18.65 -0.01
CA TRP A 3 6.23 17.58 -0.87
C TRP A 3 6.73 16.18 -0.47
N THR A 4 7.91 16.10 0.14
CA THR A 4 8.48 14.86 0.68
C THR A 4 7.65 14.28 1.83
N ASN A 5 7.09 15.11 2.72
CA ASN A 5 6.20 14.61 3.77
C ASN A 5 4.89 14.05 3.21
N ILE A 6 4.38 14.63 2.12
CA ILE A 6 3.16 14.14 1.46
C ILE A 6 3.43 12.75 0.88
N LEU A 7 4.55 12.57 0.16
CA LEU A 7 4.98 11.27 -0.36
C LEU A 7 5.10 10.20 0.72
N PHE A 8 5.71 10.54 1.86
CA PHE A 8 5.83 9.62 2.99
C PHE A 8 4.47 9.16 3.50
N TRP A 9 3.55 10.10 3.77
CA TRP A 9 2.23 9.76 4.28
C TRP A 9 1.39 8.97 3.29
N ILE A 10 1.46 9.28 1.99
CA ILE A 10 0.82 8.47 0.93
C ILE A 10 1.32 7.02 0.99
N ALA A 11 2.64 6.85 1.08
CA ALA A 11 3.22 5.53 1.13
C ALA A 11 2.78 4.76 2.38
N ILE A 12 2.71 5.41 3.55
CA ILE A 12 2.19 4.81 4.78
C ILE A 12 0.73 4.39 4.64
N VAL A 13 -0.14 5.25 4.09
CA VAL A 13 -1.56 4.93 3.88
C VAL A 13 -1.72 3.72 2.96
N MET A 14 -0.98 3.66 1.85
CA MET A 14 -1.01 2.50 0.95
C MET A 14 -0.54 1.22 1.64
N LEU A 15 0.46 1.31 2.52
CA LEU A 15 0.97 0.15 3.27
C LEU A 15 -0.05 -0.37 4.29
N VAL A 16 -0.76 0.55 4.96
CA VAL A 16 -1.85 0.21 5.89
C VAL A 16 -3.00 -0.44 5.13
N ASP A 17 -3.41 0.12 3.99
CA ASP A 17 -4.48 -0.42 3.16
C ASP A 17 -4.14 -1.83 2.65
N ALA A 18 -2.93 -2.01 2.13
CA ALA A 18 -2.43 -3.32 1.73
C ALA A 18 -2.40 -4.34 2.89
N ALA A 19 -2.01 -3.91 4.09
CA ALA A 19 -2.00 -4.78 5.27
C ALA A 19 -3.43 -5.20 5.66
N ILE A 20 -4.40 -4.28 5.61
CA ILE A 20 -5.82 -4.58 5.87
C ILE A 20 -6.37 -5.52 4.78
N GLY A 21 -6.04 -5.27 3.52
CA GLY A 21 -6.42 -6.10 2.38
C GLY A 21 -5.88 -7.53 2.50
N LEU A 22 -4.64 -7.69 2.94
CA LEU A 22 -4.02 -9.00 3.18
C LEU A 22 -4.59 -9.72 4.41
N TRP A 23 -4.74 -9.02 5.54
CA TRP A 23 -5.30 -9.62 6.76
C TRP A 23 -6.75 -10.05 6.53
N GLY A 24 -7.55 -9.19 5.91
CA GLY A 24 -8.94 -9.45 5.59
C GLY A 24 -9.16 -10.24 4.29
N ALA A 25 -8.12 -10.75 3.62
CA ALA A 25 -8.22 -11.27 2.26
C ALA A 25 -9.35 -12.29 2.08
N ASN A 26 -9.53 -13.19 3.05
CA ASN A 26 -10.61 -14.19 3.01
C ASN A 26 -12.02 -13.58 3.11
N VAL A 27 -12.19 -12.48 3.84
CA VAL A 27 -13.47 -11.77 3.99
C VAL A 27 -13.73 -10.92 2.75
N TRP A 28 -12.73 -10.15 2.32
CA TRP A 28 -12.82 -9.30 1.13
C TRP A 28 -13.01 -10.11 -0.16
N GLN A 29 -12.38 -11.27 -0.28
CA GLN A 29 -12.57 -12.16 -1.43
C GLN A 29 -13.99 -12.74 -1.48
N LYS A 30 -14.65 -12.92 -0.34
CA LYS A 30 -16.08 -13.32 -0.30
C LYS A 30 -17.01 -12.17 -0.70
N LEU A 31 -16.67 -10.95 -0.33
CA LEU A 31 -17.44 -9.74 -0.67
C LEU A 31 -17.26 -9.33 -2.14
N ALA A 32 -16.06 -9.52 -2.69
CA ALA A 32 -15.67 -9.12 -4.04
C ALA A 32 -15.00 -10.29 -4.79
N PRO A 33 -15.73 -11.39 -5.07
CA PRO A 33 -15.15 -12.63 -5.60
C PRO A 33 -14.58 -12.50 -7.02
N ARG A 34 -14.96 -11.45 -7.77
CA ARG A 34 -14.45 -11.17 -9.11
C ARG A 34 -13.03 -10.61 -9.13
N PHE A 35 -12.56 -10.06 -8.00
CA PHE A 35 -11.25 -9.41 -7.93
C PHE A 35 -10.28 -10.26 -7.13
N PRO A 36 -9.04 -10.45 -7.59
CA PRO A 36 -8.02 -11.19 -6.84
C PRO A 36 -7.46 -10.31 -5.72
N ILE A 37 -8.19 -10.16 -4.61
CA ILE A 37 -7.90 -9.20 -3.54
C ILE A 37 -6.47 -9.35 -3.01
N GLN A 38 -6.03 -10.59 -2.78
CA GLN A 38 -4.69 -10.85 -2.28
C GLN A 38 -3.60 -10.35 -3.25
N ARG A 39 -3.79 -10.48 -4.56
CA ARG A 39 -2.82 -9.97 -5.55
C ARG A 39 -2.81 -8.44 -5.58
N ILE A 40 -3.99 -7.82 -5.49
CA ILE A 40 -4.12 -6.35 -5.47
C ILE A 40 -3.41 -5.79 -4.24
N ALA A 41 -3.68 -6.33 -3.06
CA ALA A 41 -3.04 -5.91 -1.82
C ALA A 41 -1.51 -6.09 -1.85
N LEU A 42 -1.00 -7.16 -2.48
CA LEU A 42 0.44 -7.33 -2.69
C LEU A 42 1.04 -6.26 -3.62
N ILE A 43 0.32 -5.88 -4.68
CA ILE A 43 0.74 -4.81 -5.60
C ILE A 43 0.77 -3.46 -4.86
N GLU A 44 -0.25 -3.17 -4.06
CA GLU A 44 -0.32 -1.96 -3.24
C GLU A 44 0.82 -1.92 -2.21
N ALA A 45 1.12 -3.03 -1.54
CA ALA A 45 2.27 -3.15 -0.64
C ALA A 45 3.60 -2.88 -1.37
N ALA A 46 3.78 -3.45 -2.56
CA ALA A 46 4.99 -3.23 -3.36
C ALA A 46 5.13 -1.77 -3.80
N ALA A 47 4.04 -1.14 -4.26
CA ALA A 47 4.02 0.27 -4.62
C ALA A 47 4.33 1.18 -3.42
N ALA A 48 3.74 0.88 -2.25
CA ALA A 48 4.01 1.60 -1.00
C ALA A 48 5.48 1.52 -0.59
N LEU A 49 6.08 0.33 -0.68
CA LEU A 49 7.51 0.14 -0.39
C LEU A 49 8.41 0.90 -1.37
N LEU A 50 8.06 0.91 -2.66
CA LEU A 50 8.79 1.72 -3.66
C LEU A 50 8.71 3.22 -3.34
N LEU A 51 7.52 3.73 -2.99
CA LEU A 51 7.35 5.13 -2.60
C LEU A 51 8.13 5.50 -1.34
N LEU A 52 8.13 4.63 -0.31
CA LEU A 52 8.96 4.81 0.88
C LEU A 52 10.45 4.82 0.53
N THR A 53 10.87 3.89 -0.33
CA THR A 53 12.28 3.81 -0.77
C THR A 53 12.67 5.10 -1.49
N MET A 54 11.85 5.59 -2.43
CA MET A 54 12.08 6.87 -3.11
C MET A 54 12.12 8.04 -2.12
N TYR A 55 11.25 8.07 -1.12
CA TYR A 55 11.29 9.10 -0.07
C TYR A 55 12.62 9.12 0.67
N PHE A 56 13.12 7.96 1.10
CA PHE A 56 14.40 7.87 1.82
C PHE A 56 15.59 8.23 0.92
N VAL A 57 15.56 7.84 -0.36
CA VAL A 57 16.59 8.21 -1.34
C VAL A 57 16.60 9.72 -1.61
N LEU A 58 15.43 10.35 -1.78
CA LEU A 58 15.31 11.78 -2.08
C LEU A 58 15.53 12.70 -0.87
N LYS A 59 15.37 12.17 0.34
CA LYS A 59 15.62 12.90 1.59
C LYS A 59 17.11 12.87 1.97
N HIS A 60 17.88 11.96 1.38
CA HIS A 60 19.34 11.90 1.51
C HIS A 60 20.01 12.77 0.45
#